data_AF-A0A9D1JJ23-F1
#
_entry.id   AF-A0A9D1JJ23-F1
#
_cell.length_a   1.000
_cell.length_b   1.000
_cell.length_c   1.000
_cell.angle_alpha   90.00
_cell.angle_beta   90.00
_cell.angle_gamma   90.00
#
_symmetry.space_group_name_H-M   'P 1'
#
loop_
_entity.id
_entity.type
_entity.pdbx_description
1 polymer ?
#
loop_
_entity_poly.entity_id
_entity_poly.type
_entity_poly.pdbx_seq_one_letter_code
_entity_poly.pdbx_strand_id
1 'polypeptide(L)' 'MCLATAYKEKMEPDSVLLEYVSRIDVDGNTITLTDVMGATRVIEGSIKMVDLANSKVVINCLPE' A
#
# COMPACT_ATOMS: atom_id res chain seq x y z
N MET A 1 -17.80 -2.45 -1.87
CA MET A 1 -16.51 -2.92 -1.33
C MET A 1 -15.44 -2.34 -2.24
N CYS A 2 -14.61 -1.42 -1.75
CA CYS A 2 -13.53 -0.83 -2.55
C CYS A 2 -12.21 -1.45 -2.06
N LEU A 3 -11.48 -2.07 -2.98
CA LEU A 3 -10.14 -2.60 -2.74
C LEU A 3 -9.14 -1.71 -3.47
N ALA A 4 -7.96 -1.52 -2.89
CA ALA A 4 -6.96 -0.62 -3.45
C ALA A 4 -5.73 -1.36 -3.99
N THR A 5 -5.03 -0.73 -4.94
CA THR A 5 -3.66 -1.12 -5.30
C THR A 5 -2.68 -0.22 -4.58
N ALA A 6 -1.75 -0.82 -3.84
CA ALA A 6 -0.67 -0.10 -3.17
C ALA A 6 0.58 -0.06 -4.07
N TYR A 7 1.22 1.11 -4.15
CA TYR A 7 2.40 1.36 -4.97
C TYR A 7 3.56 1.93 -4.15
N LYS A 8 4.79 1.59 -4.54
CA LYS A 8 6.04 2.17 -4.05
C LYS A 8 6.33 3.48 -4.78
N GLU A 9 6.38 4.59 -4.06
CA GLU A 9 6.77 5.95 -4.48
C GLU A 9 5.91 6.64 -5.57
N LYS A 10 5.55 5.92 -6.63
CA LYS A 10 4.83 6.37 -7.82
C LYS A 10 3.86 5.29 -8.33
N MET A 11 2.83 5.71 -9.04
CA MET A 11 1.83 4.82 -9.62
C MET A 11 2.28 4.24 -10.97
N GLU A 12 3.30 3.40 -10.96
CA GLU A 12 3.82 2.70 -12.15
C GLU A 12 3.63 1.17 -11.99
N PRO A 13 3.45 0.39 -13.08
CA PRO A 13 3.24 -1.06 -13.00
C PRO A 13 4.33 -1.79 -12.21
N ASP A 14 5.59 -1.41 -12.41
CA ASP A 14 6.74 -2.03 -11.74
C ASP A 14 6.87 -1.62 -10.26
N SER A 15 6.04 -0.66 -9.82
CA SER A 15 6.02 -0.16 -8.45
C SER A 15 4.91 -0.79 -7.59
N VAL A 16 4.14 -1.74 -8.10
CA VAL A 16 3.06 -2.38 -7.33
C VAL A 16 3.63 -3.15 -6.13
N LEU A 17 3.14 -2.81 -4.94
CA LEU A 17 3.49 -3.47 -3.68
C LEU A 17 2.52 -4.59 -3.36
N LEU A 18 1.22 -4.34 -3.50
CA LEU A 18 0.17 -5.33 -3.28
C LEU A 18 -1.12 -4.88 -3.98
N GLU A 19 -1.80 -5.81 -4.64
CA GLU A 19 -3.11 -5.58 -5.25
C GLU A 19 -4.23 -6.06 -4.33
N TYR A 20 -5.45 -5.60 -4.59
CA TYR A 20 -6.64 -6.01 -3.85
C TYR A 20 -6.52 -5.80 -2.33
N VAL A 21 -5.81 -4.74 -1.93
CA VAL A 21 -5.59 -4.38 -0.52
C VAL A 21 -6.94 -4.07 0.11
N SER A 22 -7.27 -4.84 1.13
CA SER A 22 -8.50 -4.73 1.92
C SER A 22 -8.27 -3.95 3.21
N ARG A 23 -7.05 -3.96 3.74
CA ARG A 23 -6.66 -3.28 4.99
C ARG A 23 -5.23 -2.78 4.94
N ILE A 24 -5.02 -1.59 5.52
CA ILE A 24 -3.70 -0.99 5.73
C ILE A 24 -3.61 -0.62 7.21
N ASP A 25 -2.70 -1.26 7.93
CA ASP A 25 -2.36 -0.92 9.30
C ASP A 25 -1.05 -0.11 9.31
N VAL A 26 -1.02 0.96 10.10
CA VAL A 26 0.15 1.83 10.23
C VAL A 26 0.51 1.92 11.71
N ASP A 27 1.71 1.46 12.05
CA ASP A 27 2.30 1.55 13.40
C ASP A 27 3.67 2.25 13.29
N GLY A 28 3.69 3.56 13.60
CA GLY A 28 4.85 4.40 13.37
C GLY A 28 5.28 4.41 11.90
N ASN A 29 6.45 3.85 11.61
CA ASN A 29 7.01 3.72 10.25
C ASN A 29 6.70 2.37 9.60
N THR A 30 6.13 1.42 10.35
CA THR A 30 5.79 0.11 9.83
C THR A 30 4.38 0.13 9.25
N ILE A 31 4.25 -0.23 7.97
CA ILE A 31 2.99 -0.33 7.25
C ILE A 31 2.75 -1.79 6.90
N THR A 32 1.61 -2.34 7.34
CA THR A 32 1.16 -3.68 6.98
C THR A 32 0.00 -3.59 6.01
N LEU A 33 0.20 -4.09 4.80
CA LEU A 33 -0.83 -4.24 3.78
C LEU A 33 -1.41 -5.65 3.87
N THR A 34 -2.74 -5.76 3.90
CA THR A 34 -3.44 -7.06 3.85
C THR A 34 -4.37 -7.07 2.65
N ASP A 35 -4.28 -8.09 1.80
CA ASP A 35 -5.20 -8.27 0.67
C ASP A 35 -6.55 -8.87 1.11
N VAL A 36 -7.47 -9.01 0.16
CA VAL A 36 -8.79 -9.59 0.42
C VAL A 36 -8.77 -11.11 0.72
N MET A 37 -7.69 -11.80 0.37
CA MET A 37 -7.48 -13.23 0.64
C MET A 37 -6.73 -13.48 1.97
N GLY A 38 -6.25 -12.42 2.64
CA GLY A 38 -5.52 -12.47 3.90
C GLY A 38 -4.00 -12.49 3.76
N ALA A 39 -3.45 -12.34 2.55
CA ALA A 39 -2.00 -12.23 2.37
C ALA A 39 -1.50 -10.87 2.87
N THR A 40 -0.38 -10.88 3.60
CA THR A 40 0.18 -9.67 4.24
C THR A 40 1.54 -9.30 3.68
N ARG A 41 1.79 -7.99 3.53
CA ARG A 41 3.12 -7.43 3.21
C ARG A 41 3.46 -6.30 4.18
N VAL A 42 4.61 -6.40 4.84
CA VAL A 42 5.12 -5.40 5.78
C VAL A 42 6.19 -4.55 5.09
N ILE A 43 6.10 -3.24 5.24
CA ILE A 43 6.97 -2.24 4.59
C ILE A 43 7.31 -1.15 5.59
N GLU A 44 8.57 -0.74 5.65
CA GLU A 44 9.00 0.46 6.37
C GLU A 44 8.83 1.70 5.48
N GLY A 45 8.16 2.74 5.98
CA GLY A 45 7.82 3.90 5.19
C GLY A 45 6.78 4.82 5.80
N SER A 46 6.11 5.58 4.91
CA SER A 46 4.97 6.44 5.25
C SER A 46 3.99 6.49 4.08
N ILE A 47 2.70 6.67 4.36
CA ILE A 47 1.69 6.89 3.31
C ILE A 47 1.93 8.27 2.70
N LYS A 48 2.22 8.31 1.41
CA LYS A 48 2.44 9.54 0.64
C LYS A 48 1.13 10.13 0.14
N MET A 49 0.23 9.28 -0.36
CA MET A 49 -1.06 9.70 -0.93
C MET A 49 -2.04 8.53 -0.90
N VAL A 50 -3.32 8.87 -0.72
CA VAL A 50 -4.44 7.97 -0.98
C VAL A 50 -5.39 8.63 -1.96
N ASP A 51 -5.65 7.95 -3.08
CA ASP A 51 -6.67 8.32 -4.06
C ASP A 51 -7.85 7.36 -3.90
N LEU A 52 -8.90 7.82 -3.21
CA LEU A 52 -10.08 7.02 -2.93
C LEU A 52 -11.00 6.87 -4.16
N ALA A 53 -10.93 7.78 -5.12
CA ALA A 53 -11.76 7.72 -6.33
C ALA A 53 -11.24 6.65 -7.30
N ASN A 54 -9.91 6.49 -7.36
CA ASN A 54 -9.25 5.51 -8.22
C ASN A 54 -8.78 4.25 -7.46
N SER A 55 -9.06 4.17 -6.17
CA SER A 55 -8.65 3.06 -5.28
C SER A 55 -7.14 2.80 -5.33
N LYS A 56 -6.33 3.84 -5.08
CA LYS A 56 -4.87 3.73 -5.09
C LYS A 56 -4.25 4.29 -3.82
N VAL A 57 -3.17 3.65 -3.38
CA VAL A 57 -2.36 4.11 -2.24
C VAL A 57 -0.91 4.16 -2.67
N VAL A 58 -0.24 5.26 -2.40
CA VAL A 58 1.19 5.42 -2.69
C VAL A 58 1.95 5.51 -1.37
N ILE A 59 2.99 4.70 -1.23
CA ILE A 59 3.82 4.60 -0.03
C ILE A 59 5.21 5.11 -0.36
N ASN A 60 5.73 6.01 0.46
CA ASN A 60 7.13 6.39 0.45
C ASN A 60 7.90 5.35 1.29
N CYS A 61 8.51 4.36 0.62
CA CYS A 61 9.31 3.34 1.28
C CYS A 61 10.65 3.92 1.76
N LEU A 62 11.09 3.53 2.94
CA LEU A 62 12.46 3.80 3.37
C LEU A 62 13.43 2.86 2.61
N PRO A 63 14.66 3.31 2.30
CA PRO A 63 15.70 2.43 1.78
C PRO A 63 16.07 1.36 2.82
N GLU A 64 16.39 0.15 2.34
CA GLU A 64 16.89 -0.96 3.17
C GLU A 64 18.30 -0.69 3.73
#